data_AF-A0A1Q6M635-F1
#
_entry.id   AF-A0A1Q6M635-F1
#
_cell.length_a   1.000
_cell.length_b   1.000
_cell.length_c   1.000
_cell.angle_alpha   90.00
_cell.angle_beta   90.00
_cell.angle_gamma   90.00
#
_symmetry.space_group_name_H-M   'P 1'
#
loop_
_entity.id
_entity.type
_entity.pdbx_description
1 polymer ?
#
loop_
_entity_poly.entity_id
_entity_poly.type
_entity_poly.pdbx_seq_one_letter_code
_entity_poly.pdbx_strand_id
1 'polypeptide(L)'
;MIKELYLVETVNYAYFDEKDMEDVEDRYIIGYFDNPEIMKRAIEMCNKKKEPDEEVKITKYSFSCSSNQKYVYVLFYEYSTLIDGEYTDYYYYFEPCSNVSKCLKQKTELQKNEKYMHNENKIYDNSKDGFRIAKVWINFIDHIIY
;
A
#
# COMPACT_ATOMS: atom_id res chain seq x y z
N MET A 1 8.20 12.85 -17.64
CA MET A 1 8.52 13.91 -16.66
C MET A 1 8.61 13.30 -15.28
N ILE A 2 9.34 13.94 -14.37
CA ILE A 2 9.43 13.51 -12.97
C ILE A 2 8.69 14.56 -12.14
N LYS A 3 7.80 14.11 -11.26
CA LYS A 3 7.09 14.97 -10.29
C LYS A 3 7.16 14.36 -8.90
N GLU A 4 6.96 15.18 -7.88
CA GLU A 4 6.82 14.71 -6.50
C GLU A 4 5.41 14.16 -6.31
N LEU A 5 5.32 12.98 -5.69
CA LEU A 5 4.05 12.35 -5.33
C LEU A 5 4.13 11.96 -3.86
N TYR A 6 3.08 12.28 -3.11
CA TYR A 6 2.99 12.02 -1.69
C TYR A 6 1.91 10.98 -1.43
N LEU A 7 2.28 9.88 -0.80
CA LEU A 7 1.32 8.96 -0.19
C LEU A 7 0.99 9.48 1.19
N VAL A 8 -0.30 9.63 1.49
CA VAL A 8 -0.80 9.83 2.85
C VAL A 8 -1.51 8.55 3.27
N GLU A 9 -1.19 8.09 4.47
CA GLU A 9 -1.69 6.86 5.05
C GLU A 9 -1.91 7.05 6.56
N THR A 10 -2.86 6.32 7.15
CA THR A 10 -2.89 6.12 8.59
C THR A 10 -2.21 4.81 8.93
N VAL A 11 -1.45 4.81 10.03
CA VAL A 11 -0.70 3.66 10.53
C VAL A 11 -1.04 3.48 12.00
N ASN A 12 -1.50 2.30 12.38
CA ASN A 12 -1.66 1.89 13.78
C ASN A 12 -0.68 0.76 14.06
N TYR A 13 0.37 1.05 14.82
CA TYR A 13 1.35 0.03 15.18
C TYR A 13 0.82 -0.84 16.32
N ALA A 14 0.83 -2.16 16.13
CA ALA A 14 0.42 -3.12 17.15
C ALA A 14 1.63 -3.63 17.95
N TYR A 15 2.55 -4.35 17.30
CA TYR A 15 3.75 -4.93 17.93
C TYR A 15 4.78 -5.35 16.85
N PHE A 16 5.98 -5.77 17.27
CA PHE A 16 6.99 -6.35 16.38
C PHE A 16 6.94 -7.87 16.51
N ASP A 17 6.70 -8.58 15.40
CA ASP A 17 6.74 -10.03 15.34
C ASP A 17 8.20 -10.51 15.22
N GLU A 18 8.74 -11.07 16.30
CA GLU A 18 10.12 -11.59 16.33
C GLU A 18 10.34 -12.82 15.45
N LYS A 19 9.28 -13.57 15.12
CA LYS A 19 9.38 -14.78 14.30
C LYS A 19 9.59 -14.40 12.84
N ASP A 20 8.82 -13.44 12.37
CA ASP A 20 8.85 -12.97 10.98
C ASP A 20 9.77 -11.75 10.81
N MET A 21 10.29 -11.19 11.91
CA MET A 21 11.14 -10.00 11.97
C MET A 21 10.48 -8.78 11.32
N GLU A 22 9.20 -8.55 11.63
CA GLU A 22 8.34 -7.55 10.98
C GLU A 22 7.51 -6.73 11.99
N ASP A 23 7.33 -5.44 11.70
CA ASP A 23 6.33 -4.63 12.39
C ASP A 23 4.92 -5.06 11.96
N VAL A 24 4.07 -5.35 12.93
CA VAL A 24 2.64 -5.60 12.74
C VAL A 24 1.93 -4.26 12.87
N GLU A 25 1.51 -3.72 11.73
CA GLU A 25 0.85 -2.42 11.62
C GLU A 25 -0.42 -2.53 10.78
N ASP A 26 -1.52 -1.91 11.24
CA ASP A 26 -2.66 -1.64 10.37
C ASP A 26 -2.37 -0.39 9.55
N ARG A 27 -2.33 -0.53 8.23
CA ARG A 27 -2.02 0.57 7.30
C ARG A 27 -3.17 0.83 6.34
N TYR A 28 -3.69 2.04 6.34
CA TYR A 28 -4.75 2.46 5.42
C TYR A 28 -4.28 3.58 4.51
N ILE A 29 -4.29 3.33 3.20
CA ILE A 29 -3.99 4.34 2.19
C ILE A 29 -5.14 5.35 2.13
N ILE A 30 -4.86 6.60 2.47
CA ILE A 30 -5.81 7.72 2.33
C ILE A 30 -5.84 8.20 0.88
N GLY A 31 -4.67 8.26 0.24
CA GLY A 31 -4.54 8.59 -1.18
C GLY A 31 -3.13 8.99 -1.59
N TYR A 32 -2.99 9.26 -2.89
CA TYR A 32 -1.76 9.78 -3.48
C TYR A 32 -1.99 11.21 -3.95
N PHE A 33 -1.10 12.14 -3.64
CA PHE A 33 -1.29 13.56 -3.88
C PHE A 33 -0.09 14.18 -4.58
N ASP A 34 -0.36 15.03 -5.56
CA ASP A 34 0.61 15.96 -6.14
C ASP A 34 0.16 17.42 -6.00
N ASN A 35 -1.05 17.66 -5.49
CA ASN A 35 -1.58 18.95 -5.14
C ASN A 35 -1.48 19.18 -3.61
N PRO A 36 -0.68 20.15 -3.15
CA PRO A 36 -0.51 20.43 -1.72
C PRO A 36 -1.79 20.82 -0.98
N GLU A 37 -2.73 21.52 -1.63
CA GLU A 37 -3.98 21.95 -1.00
C GLU A 37 -4.91 20.76 -0.73
N ILE A 38 -5.00 19.84 -1.69
CA ILE A 38 -5.81 18.62 -1.55
C ILE A 38 -5.17 17.69 -0.51
N MET A 39 -3.85 17.55 -0.53
CA MET A 39 -3.11 16.79 0.48
C MET A 39 -3.35 17.33 1.88
N LYS A 40 -3.25 18.66 2.08
CA LYS A 40 -3.51 19.30 3.36
C LYS A 40 -4.93 18.99 3.86
N ARG A 41 -5.92 19.08 2.99
CA ARG A 41 -7.31 18.72 3.32
C ARG A 41 -7.43 17.25 3.75
N ALA A 42 -6.76 16.33 3.04
CA ALA A 42 -6.77 14.91 3.42
C ALA A 42 -6.18 14.70 4.83
N ILE A 43 -5.03 15.32 5.12
CA ILE A 43 -4.37 15.25 6.44
C ILE A 43 -5.27 15.82 7.55
N GLU A 44 -5.90 16.98 7.31
CA GLU A 44 -6.85 17.58 8.27
C GLU A 44 -8.03 16.67 8.55
N MET A 45 -8.55 15.97 7.54
CA MET A 45 -9.65 15.01 7.72
C MET A 45 -9.20 13.76 8.49
N CYS A 46 -8.00 13.25 8.22
CA CYS A 46 -7.43 12.13 8.97
C CYS A 46 -7.24 12.50 10.45
N ASN A 47 -6.60 13.63 10.74
CA ASN A 47 -6.38 14.07 12.12
C ASN A 47 -7.66 14.29 12.93
N LYS A 48 -8.80 14.57 12.28
CA LYS A 48 -10.09 14.71 12.96
C LYS A 48 -10.76 13.39 13.31
N LYS A 49 -10.43 12.31 12.60
CA LYS A 49 -11.12 11.02 12.69
C LYS A 49 -10.25 9.86 13.15
N LYS A 50 -8.93 10.03 13.12
CA LYS A 50 -7.99 8.99 13.53
C LYS A 50 -8.24 8.57 14.97
N GLU A 51 -8.04 7.30 15.25
CA GLU A 51 -8.01 6.79 16.61
C GLU A 51 -6.79 7.37 17.37
N PRO A 52 -6.80 7.38 18.71
CA PRO A 52 -5.72 7.97 19.51
C PRO A 52 -4.33 7.39 19.18
N ASP A 53 -4.27 6.09 18.90
CA ASP A 53 -3.04 5.35 18.64
C ASP A 53 -2.66 5.30 17.14
N GLU A 54 -3.50 5.89 16.27
CA GLU A 54 -3.20 6.01 14.85
C GLU A 54 -2.32 7.23 14.56
N GLU A 55 -1.34 7.05 13.67
CA GLU A 55 -0.49 8.11 13.16
C GLU A 55 -0.78 8.39 11.68
N VAL A 56 -0.70 9.66 11.27
CA VAL A 56 -0.76 10.03 9.85
C VAL A 56 0.68 10.07 9.32
N LYS A 57 1.00 9.14 8.43
CA LYS A 57 2.32 9.05 7.81
C LYS A 57 2.28 9.59 6.37
N ILE A 58 3.34 10.28 5.99
CA ILE A 58 3.49 10.87 4.65
C ILE A 58 4.77 10.35 4.04
N THR A 59 4.64 9.60 2.93
CA THR A 59 5.77 9.05 2.20
C THR A 59 5.94 9.78 0.86
N LYS A 60 7.14 10.29 0.60
CA LYS A 60 7.47 11.03 -0.63
C LYS A 60 8.10 10.12 -1.67
N TYR A 61 7.61 10.20 -2.91
CA TYR A 61 8.14 9.48 -4.07
C TYR A 61 8.58 10.42 -5.19
N SER A 62 9.67 10.06 -5.86
CA SER A 62 10.07 10.65 -7.15
C SER A 62 9.36 9.89 -8.27
N PHE A 63 8.28 10.46 -8.81
CA PHE A 63 7.37 9.74 -9.70
C PHE A 63 7.56 10.12 -11.17
N SER A 64 8.06 9.17 -11.96
CA SER A 64 8.27 9.35 -13.40
C SER A 64 7.02 8.97 -14.20
N CYS A 65 6.32 9.96 -14.76
CA CYS A 65 5.03 9.79 -15.43
C CYS A 65 4.90 10.62 -16.73
N SER A 66 3.77 10.45 -17.42
CA SER A 66 3.36 11.35 -18.51
C SER A 66 2.74 12.64 -17.96
N SER A 67 2.65 13.69 -18.79
CA SER A 67 2.20 15.03 -18.36
C SER A 67 0.76 15.11 -17.89
N ASN A 68 -0.11 14.26 -18.41
CA ASN A 68 -1.53 14.26 -18.10
C ASN A 68 -1.94 13.05 -17.26
N GLN A 69 -0.99 12.40 -16.58
CA GLN A 69 -1.27 11.23 -15.78
C GLN A 69 -2.00 11.60 -14.48
N LYS A 70 -3.27 11.20 -14.40
CA LYS A 70 -4.19 11.48 -13.27
C LYS A 70 -4.30 10.34 -12.26
N TYR A 71 -3.57 9.25 -12.46
CA TYR A 71 -3.64 8.05 -11.62
C TYR A 71 -2.27 7.37 -11.55
N VAL A 72 -2.07 6.59 -10.50
CA VAL A 72 -0.95 5.66 -10.34
C VAL A 72 -1.45 4.22 -10.38
N TYR A 73 -0.53 3.30 -10.65
CA TYR A 73 -0.77 1.87 -10.47
C TYR A 73 -0.01 1.42 -9.25
N VAL A 74 -0.66 0.71 -8.34
CA VAL A 74 -0.05 0.23 -7.11
C VAL A 74 -0.12 -1.29 -7.14
N LEU A 75 1.02 -1.93 -6.92
CA LEU A 75 1.10 -3.36 -6.75
C LEU A 75 0.79 -3.65 -5.27
N PHE A 76 -0.15 -4.55 -5.03
CA PHE A 76 -0.48 -5.09 -3.72
C PHE A 76 -0.09 -6.57 -3.68
N TYR A 77 0.27 -7.04 -2.50
CA TYR A 77 0.51 -8.45 -2.20
C TYR A 77 -0.27 -8.83 -0.95
N GLU A 78 -1.20 -9.77 -1.11
CA GLU A 78 -2.13 -10.19 -0.09
C GLU A 78 -2.13 -11.72 -0.01
N TYR A 79 -2.09 -12.25 1.20
CA TYR A 79 -2.25 -13.69 1.43
C TYR A 79 -2.64 -13.93 2.88
N SER A 80 -3.20 -15.11 3.14
CA SER A 80 -3.46 -15.59 4.49
C SER A 80 -2.65 -16.85 4.77
N THR A 81 -2.36 -17.12 6.03
CA THR A 81 -1.82 -18.40 6.50
C THR A 81 -2.81 -19.05 7.46
N LEU A 82 -2.79 -20.38 7.52
CA LEU A 82 -3.59 -21.17 8.47
C LEU A 82 -2.63 -22.02 9.31
N ILE A 83 -2.45 -21.67 10.58
CA ILE A 83 -1.58 -22.38 11.52
C ILE A 83 -2.42 -22.78 12.72
N ASP A 84 -2.42 -24.08 13.07
CA ASP A 84 -3.17 -24.63 14.20
C ASP A 84 -4.67 -24.27 14.23
N GLY A 85 -5.26 -24.02 13.06
CA GLY A 85 -6.68 -23.66 12.90
C GLY A 85 -6.98 -22.16 12.97
N GLU A 86 -5.95 -21.31 13.16
CA GLU A 86 -6.06 -19.86 13.19
C GLU A 86 -5.60 -19.24 11.87
N TYR A 87 -6.43 -18.35 11.32
CA TYR A 87 -6.12 -17.58 10.11
C TYR A 87 -5.40 -16.29 10.47
N THR A 88 -4.32 -15.99 9.77
CA THR A 88 -3.63 -14.69 9.81
C THR A 88 -3.58 -14.09 8.42
N ASP A 89 -4.08 -12.86 8.28
CA ASP A 89 -4.10 -12.14 7.02
C ASP A 89 -2.90 -11.18 6.92
N TYR A 90 -2.26 -11.15 5.76
CA TYR A 90 -1.11 -10.29 5.48
C TYR A 90 -1.41 -9.41 4.28
N TYR A 91 -1.14 -8.11 4.42
CA TYR A 91 -1.40 -7.10 3.40
C TYR A 91 -0.18 -6.18 3.19
N TYR A 92 0.29 -6.12 1.95
CA TYR A 92 1.40 -5.25 1.55
C TYR A 92 1.06 -4.46 0.30
N TYR A 93 1.66 -3.28 0.16
CA TYR A 93 1.69 -2.51 -1.08
C TYR A 93 3.06 -1.93 -1.32
N PHE A 94 3.36 -1.72 -2.60
CA PHE A 94 4.68 -1.28 -3.05
C PHE A 94 4.63 0.11 -3.68
N GLU A 95 5.80 0.64 -4.01
CA GLU A 95 5.93 1.98 -4.60
C GLU A 95 5.03 2.16 -5.83
N PRO A 96 4.39 3.34 -5.98
CA PRO A 96 3.47 3.59 -7.08
C PRO A 96 4.21 3.59 -8.42
N CYS A 97 3.63 2.89 -9.38
CA CYS A 97 4.12 2.77 -10.75
C CYS A 97 3.32 3.63 -11.73
N SER A 98 3.98 4.11 -12.77
CA SER A 98 3.32 4.93 -13.79
C SER A 98 2.48 4.13 -14.79
N ASN A 99 2.70 2.82 -14.89
CA ASN A 99 1.94 1.92 -15.76
C ASN A 99 2.01 0.48 -15.23
N VAL A 100 1.11 -0.36 -15.73
CA VAL A 100 1.00 -1.78 -15.39
C VAL A 100 2.31 -2.54 -15.67
N SER A 101 3.00 -2.24 -16.78
CA SER A 101 4.26 -2.93 -17.11
C SER A 101 5.33 -2.72 -16.04
N LYS A 102 5.42 -1.53 -15.43
CA LYS A 102 6.33 -1.29 -14.30
C LYS A 102 5.93 -2.09 -13.06
N CYS A 103 4.63 -2.18 -12.72
CA CYS A 103 4.17 -3.06 -11.64
C CYS A 103 4.53 -4.52 -11.90
N LEU A 104 4.37 -5.01 -13.15
CA LEU A 104 4.71 -6.38 -13.50
C LEU A 104 6.22 -6.64 -13.36
N LYS A 105 7.07 -5.68 -13.75
CA LYS A 105 8.52 -5.78 -13.51
C LYS A 105 8.83 -5.81 -12.01
N GLN A 106 8.21 -4.94 -11.21
CA GLN A 106 8.38 -4.92 -9.76
C GLN A 106 7.95 -6.25 -9.13
N LYS A 107 6.81 -6.81 -9.55
CA LYS A 107 6.35 -8.15 -9.17
C LYS A 107 7.39 -9.22 -9.48
N THR A 108 7.92 -9.26 -10.70
CA THR A 108 8.95 -10.23 -11.10
C THR A 108 10.22 -10.11 -10.24
N GLU A 109 10.63 -8.90 -9.88
CA GLU A 109 11.77 -8.71 -8.97
C GLU A 109 11.46 -9.16 -7.55
N LEU A 110 10.27 -8.84 -7.02
CA LEU A 110 9.83 -9.29 -5.70
C LEU A 110 9.78 -10.81 -5.60
N GLN A 111 9.31 -11.50 -6.65
CA GLN A 111 9.24 -12.96 -6.71
C GLN A 111 10.62 -13.66 -6.72
N LYS A 112 11.74 -12.93 -6.73
CA LYS A 112 13.07 -13.50 -6.48
C LYS A 112 13.40 -13.63 -4.99
N ASN A 113 12.64 -12.94 -4.13
CA ASN A 113 12.74 -13.06 -2.69
C ASN A 113 11.74 -14.12 -2.20
N GLU A 114 12.21 -15.05 -1.38
CA GLU A 114 11.44 -16.16 -0.81
C GLU A 114 10.14 -15.69 -0.14
N LYS A 115 10.16 -14.52 0.52
CA LYS A 115 8.96 -13.92 1.15
C LYS A 115 7.81 -13.73 0.16
N TYR A 116 8.10 -13.41 -1.11
CA TYR A 116 7.07 -13.09 -2.11
C TYR A 116 6.90 -14.17 -3.18
N MET A 117 7.62 -15.28 -3.06
CA MET A 117 7.41 -16.44 -3.91
C MET A 117 6.06 -17.08 -3.60
N HIS A 118 5.48 -17.72 -4.62
CA HIS A 118 4.31 -18.56 -4.42
C HIS A 118 4.68 -19.72 -3.49
N ASN A 119 3.84 -19.99 -2.49
CA ASN A 119 4.05 -21.03 -1.50
C ASN A 119 2.72 -21.73 -1.22
N GLU A 120 2.72 -23.06 -1.15
CA GLU A 120 1.53 -23.88 -0.91
C GLU A 120 0.91 -23.64 0.48
N ASN A 121 1.70 -23.14 1.43
CA ASN A 121 1.23 -22.78 2.77
C ASN A 121 0.52 -21.41 2.82
N LYS A 122 0.48 -20.69 1.70
CA LYS A 122 -0.18 -19.38 1.59
C LYS A 122 -1.47 -19.52 0.81
N ILE A 123 -2.52 -18.91 1.34
CA ILE A 123 -3.84 -18.85 0.73
C ILE A 123 -3.97 -17.49 0.05
N TYR A 124 -4.34 -17.50 -1.23
CA TYR A 124 -4.45 -16.28 -2.03
C TYR A 124 -5.89 -16.11 -2.51
N ASP A 125 -6.60 -15.13 -1.96
CA ASP A 125 -8.03 -14.92 -2.27
C ASP A 125 -8.25 -14.28 -3.64
N ASN A 126 -7.41 -13.30 -3.97
CA ASN A 126 -7.65 -12.38 -5.10
C ASN A 126 -6.82 -12.69 -6.35
N SER A 127 -5.85 -13.61 -6.27
CA SER A 127 -5.00 -13.99 -7.40
C SER A 127 -4.30 -15.33 -7.17
N LYS A 128 -3.59 -15.84 -8.18
CA LYS A 128 -2.84 -17.11 -8.06
C LYS A 128 -1.57 -17.01 -7.23
N ASP A 129 -1.06 -15.79 -7.03
CA ASP A 129 0.24 -15.55 -6.41
C ASP A 129 0.22 -14.38 -5.43
N GLY A 130 -0.96 -14.04 -4.92
CA GLY A 130 -1.20 -12.96 -3.95
C GLY A 130 -1.07 -11.55 -4.52
N PHE A 131 -0.52 -11.37 -5.73
CA PHE A 131 -0.34 -10.05 -6.30
C PHE A 131 -1.56 -9.54 -7.05
N ARG A 132 -1.95 -8.29 -6.79
CA ARG A 132 -2.93 -7.54 -7.61
C ARG A 132 -2.41 -6.14 -7.93
N ILE A 133 -2.87 -5.58 -9.05
CA ILE A 133 -2.54 -4.20 -9.44
C ILE A 133 -3.81 -3.37 -9.35
N ALA A 134 -3.82 -2.34 -8.52
CA ALA A 134 -4.92 -1.38 -8.48
C ALA A 134 -4.54 -0.09 -9.20
N LYS A 135 -5.54 0.56 -9.80
CA LYS A 135 -5.42 1.89 -10.41
C LYS A 135 -6.01 2.91 -9.43
N VAL A 136 -5.18 3.79 -8.88
CA VAL A 136 -5.56 4.75 -7.84
C VAL A 136 -5.46 6.16 -8.40
N TRP A 137 -6.53 6.97 -8.23
CA TRP A 137 -6.54 8.36 -8.71
C TRP A 137 -5.66 9.25 -7.84
N ILE A 138 -4.89 10.12 -8.49
CA ILE A 138 -4.09 11.15 -7.82
C ILE A 138 -5.03 12.27 -7.40
N ASN A 139 -4.83 12.80 -6.19
CA ASN A 139 -5.65 13.80 -5.53
C ASN A 139 -7.09 13.35 -5.24
N PHE A 140 -7.33 12.04 -5.19
CA PHE A 140 -8.56 11.47 -4.68
C PHE A 140 -8.34 11.03 -3.22
N ILE A 141 -9.34 11.30 -2.37
CA ILE A 141 -9.32 10.93 -0.95
C ILE A 141 -10.27 9.74 -0.82
N ASP A 142 -9.71 8.56 -0.60
CA ASP A 142 -10.45 7.29 -0.67
C ASP A 142 -11.03 6.89 0.69
N HIS A 143 -10.16 6.74 1.69
CA HIS A 143 -10.54 6.34 3.04
C HIS A 143 -10.49 7.51 4.02
N ILE A 144 -11.65 7.87 4.55
CA ILE A 144 -11.75 8.58 5.82
C ILE A 144 -12.94 7.93 6.54
N ILE A 145 -12.64 6.91 7.36
CA ILE A 145 -13.58 6.04 8.08
C ILE A 145 -14.86 6.83 8.46
N TYR A 146 -16.02 6.34 8.02
CA TYR A 146 -17.35 6.90 8.31
C TYR A 146 -18.07 6.03 9.31
#